data_AF-A0A932HT72-F1
#
_entry.id   AF-A0A932HT72-F1
#
_cell.length_a   1.000
_cell.length_b   1.000
_cell.length_c   1.000
_cell.angle_alpha   90.00
_cell.angle_beta   90.00
_cell.angle_gamma   90.00
#
_symmetry.space_group_name_H-M   'P 1'
#
loop_
_entity.id
_entity.type
_entity.pdbx_description
1 polymer ?
#
loop_
_entity_poly.entity_id
_entity_poly.type
_entity_poly.pdbx_seq_one_letter_code
_entity_poly.pdbx_strand_id
1 'polypeptide(L)' 'MVMAFIGFTLDAVGKILVSYTVIMVHYRFWKEHKIDERVFATMQRERIIAILGVILIIIGYLLQIPSKL' A
#
# COMPACT_ATOMS: atom_id res chain seq x y z
N MET A 1 3.30 5.41 -24.48
CA MET A 1 2.37 4.30 -24.15
C MET A 1 2.92 3.34 -23.10
N VAL A 2 4.07 2.69 -23.30
CA VAL A 2 4.60 1.68 -22.35
C VAL A 2 4.86 2.25 -20.94
N MET A 3 5.51 3.42 -20.82
CA MET A 3 5.77 4.04 -19.52
C MET A 3 4.48 4.42 -18.76
N ALA A 4 3.45 4.86 -19.48
CA ALA A 4 2.15 5.17 -18.89
C ALA A 4 1.45 3.91 -18.36
N PHE A 5 1.52 2.80 -19.09
CA PHE A 5 0.98 1.52 -18.65
C PHE A 5 1.69 0.97 -17.40
N ILE A 6 3.03 1.03 -17.38
CA ILE A 6 3.82 0.65 -16.21
C ILE A 6 3.48 1.56 -15.02
N GLY A 7 3.43 2.87 -15.24
CA GLY A 7 3.08 3.84 -14.20
C GLY A 7 1.68 3.62 -13.63
N PHE A 8 0.69 3.30 -14.49
CA PHE A 8 -0.67 2.96 -14.05
C PHE A 8 -0.70 1.65 -13.24
N THR A 9 0.05 0.64 -13.68
CA THR A 9 0.11 -0.65 -12.98
C THR A 9 0.74 -0.49 -11.59
N LEU A 10 1.83 0.25 -11.48
CA LEU A 10 2.49 0.52 -10.18
C LEU A 10 1.57 1.30 -9.22
N ASP A 11 0.86 2.31 -9.74
CA ASP A 11 -0.13 3.06 -8.97
C ASP A 11 -1.28 2.17 -8.47
N ALA A 12 -1.84 1.34 -9.35
CA ALA A 12 -2.91 0.40 -8.99
C ALA A 12 -2.46 -0.63 -7.93
N VAL A 13 -1.28 -1.24 -8.13
CA VAL A 13 -0.71 -2.19 -7.16
C VAL A 13 -0.43 -1.52 -5.82
N GLY A 14 0.14 -0.32 -5.85
CA GLY A 14 0.42 0.44 -4.62
C GLY A 14 -0.85 0.76 -3.83
N LYS A 15 -1.93 1.18 -4.51
CA LYS A 15 -3.26 1.39 -3.89
C LYS A 15 -3.81 0.11 -3.27
N ILE A 16 -3.74 -1.01 -3.98
CA ILE A 16 -4.19 -2.32 -3.47
C ILE A 16 -3.43 -2.68 -2.19
N LEU A 17 -2.11 -2.52 -2.15
CA LEU A 17 -1.30 -2.81 -0.96
C LEU A 17 -1.68 -1.93 0.22
N VAL A 18 -1.85 -0.61 0.01
CA VAL A 18 -2.27 0.32 1.06
C VAL A 18 -3.66 -0.05 1.59
N SER A 19 -4.64 -0.23 0.69
CA SER A 19 -6.01 -0.59 1.06
C SER A 19 -6.08 -1.93 1.79
N TYR A 20 -5.36 -2.95 1.32
CA TYR A 20 -5.27 -4.25 1.98
C TYR A 20 -4.73 -4.11 3.40
N THR A 21 -3.66 -3.33 3.57
CA THR A 21 -3.04 -3.10 4.88
C THR A 21 -4.03 -2.42 5.83
N VAL A 22 -4.74 -1.39 5.37
CA VAL A 22 -5.77 -0.70 6.18
C VAL A 22 -6.87 -1.67 6.63
N ILE A 23 -7.39 -2.50 5.71
CA ILE A 23 -8.43 -3.48 6.02
C ILE A 23 -7.91 -4.51 7.04
N MET A 24 -6.69 -5.01 6.87
CA MET A 24 -6.10 -6.01 7.76
C MET A 24 -5.93 -5.49 9.19
N VAL A 25 -5.45 -4.26 9.36
CA VAL A 25 -5.36 -3.62 10.67
C VAL A 25 -6.75 -3.55 11.31
N HIS A 26 -7.74 -3.02 10.60
CA HIS A 26 -9.10 -2.88 11.14
C HIS A 26 -9.72 -4.24 11.51
N TYR A 27 -9.56 -5.24 10.64
CA TYR A 27 -10.04 -6.60 10.90
C TYR A 27 -9.37 -7.21 12.13
N ARG A 28 -8.06 -7.02 12.31
CA ARG A 28 -7.32 -7.54 13.45
C ARG A 28 -7.74 -6.87 14.75
N PHE A 29 -7.90 -5.54 14.75
CA PHE A 29 -8.43 -4.80 15.89
C PHE A 29 -9.82 -5.29 16.29
N TRP A 30 -10.70 -5.51 15.31
CA TRP A 30 -12.03 -6.04 15.55
C TRP A 30 -12.00 -7.48 16.10
N LYS A 31 -11.06 -8.32 15.65
CA LYS A 31 -10.99 -9.72 16.06
C LYS A 31 -10.33 -9.91 17.43
N GLU A 32 -9.15 -9.34 17.65
CA GLU A 32 -8.32 -9.69 18.81
C GLU A 32 -8.76 -8.98 20.11
N HIS A 33 -9.53 -7.88 20.04
CA HIS A 33 -10.09 -7.11 21.18
C HIS A 33 -9.09 -6.63 22.26
N LYS A 34 -7.84 -7.10 22.23
CA LYS A 34 -6.68 -6.67 23.01
C LYS A 34 -5.50 -6.51 22.07
N ILE A 35 -4.73 -5.46 22.31
CA ILE A 35 -3.47 -5.21 21.59
C ILE A 35 -2.35 -5.77 22.47
N ASP A 36 -1.73 -6.87 22.04
CA ASP A 36 -0.54 -7.44 22.67
C ASP A 36 0.71 -7.21 21.81
N GLU A 37 1.86 -7.69 22.28
CA GLU A 37 3.14 -7.55 21.57
C GLU A 37 3.14 -8.24 20.20
N ARG A 38 2.38 -9.33 20.04
CA ARG A 38 2.26 -10.06 18.78
C ARG A 38 1.43 -9.28 17.77
N VAL A 39 0.35 -8.64 18.22
CA VAL A 39 -0.45 -7.69 17.42
C VAL A 39 0.44 -6.55 16.95
N PHE A 40 1.19 -5.93 17.86
CA PHE A 40 2.09 -4.82 17.53
C PHE A 40 3.16 -5.21 16.51
N ALA A 41 3.83 -6.35 16.70
CA ALA A 41 4.83 -6.84 15.77
C ALA A 41 4.23 -7.11 14.38
N THR A 42 2.98 -7.59 14.32
CA THR A 42 2.29 -7.83 13.06
C THR A 42 1.88 -6.53 12.39
N MET A 43 1.33 -5.58 13.15
CA MET A 43 1.01 -4.24 12.66
C MET A 43 2.24 -3.49 12.15
N GLN A 44 3.41 -3.71 12.75
CA GLN A 44 4.66 -3.12 12.26
C GLN A 44 5.03 -3.64 10.87
N ARG A 45 4.82 -4.93 10.60
CA ARG A 45 5.02 -5.52 9.27
C ARG A 45 3.99 -4.99 8.27
N GLU A 46 2.73 -4.92 8.68
CA GLU A 46 1.65 -4.30 7.91
C GLU A 46 2.01 -2.85 7.55
N ARG A 47 2.54 -2.05 8.48
CA ARG A 47 3.02 -0.68 8.22
C ARG A 47 4.10 -0.62 7.14
N ILE A 48 5.04 -1.57 7.13
CA ILE A 48 6.09 -1.62 6.09
C ILE A 48 5.47 -1.88 4.72
N ILE A 49 4.49 -2.78 4.63
CA ILE A 49 3.76 -3.06 3.37
C ILE A 49 3.01 -1.81 2.89
N ALA A 50 2.35 -1.09 3.79
CA ALA A 50 1.70 0.18 3.46
C ALA A 50 2.70 1.22 2.93
N ILE A 51 3.87 1.37 3.56
CA ILE A 51 4.91 2.30 3.11
C ILE A 51 5.41 1.91 1.71
N LEU A 52 5.64 0.62 1.46
CA LEU A 52 6.00 0.14 0.12
C LEU A 52 4.92 0.44 -0.91
N GLY A 53 3.64 0.27 -0.55
CA GLY A 53 2.51 0.63 -1.40
C GLY A 53 2.49 2.13 -1.75
N VAL A 54 2.72 3.01 -0.76
CA VAL A 54 2.82 4.46 -0.99
C VAL A 54 3.98 4.80 -1.92
N ILE A 55 5.15 4.16 -1.76
CA ILE A 55 6.29 4.37 -2.66
C ILE A 55 5.94 3.96 -4.09
N LEU A 56 5.25 2.84 -4.29
CA LEU A 56 4.80 2.40 -5.62
C LEU A 56 3.82 3.38 -6.25
N ILE A 57 2.90 3.95 -5.48
CA ILE A 57 1.97 5.01 -5.94
C ILE A 57 2.75 6.22 -6.44
N ILE A 58 3.72 6.70 -5.65
CA ILE A 58 4.53 7.88 -6.00
C ILE A 58 5.31 7.61 -7.29
N ILE A 59 6.01 6.48 -7.38
CA ILE A 59 6.78 6.11 -8.59
C ILE A 59 5.84 5.96 -9.80
N GLY A 60 4.70 5.30 -9.61
CA GLY A 60 3.70 5.11 -10.66
C GLY A 60 3.16 6.43 -11.21
N TYR A 61 2.88 7.39 -10.32
CA TYR A 61 2.49 8.75 -10.69
C TYR A 61 3.59 9.47 -11.49
N LEU A 62 4.83 9.44 -11.01
CA LEU A 62 5.97 10.10 -11.68
C LEU A 62 6.18 9.55 -13.10
N LEU A 63 6.03 8.24 -13.30
CA LEU A 63 6.16 7.60 -14.63
C LEU A 63 5.03 7.97 -15.59
N GLN A 64 3.88 8.41 -15.10
CA GLN A 64 2.77 8.88 -15.92
C GLN A 64 2.91 10.35 -16.33
N ILE A 65 3.73 11.16 -15.64
CA ILE A 65 3.87 12.60 -15.94
C ILE A 65 4.19 12.87 -17.41
N PRO A 66 5.18 12.21 -18.05
CA PRO A 66 5.52 12.48 -19.45
C PRO A 66 4.41 12.10 -20.45
N SER A 67 3.41 11.34 -20.01
CA SER A 67 2.26 10.96 -20.85
C SER A 67 1.06 11.89 -20.73
N LYS A 68 1.09 12.83 -19.77
CA LYS A 68 0.04 13.81 -19.50
C LYS A 68 0.44 15.25 -19.81
N LEU A 69 1.72 15.49 -20.13
CA LEU A 69 2.22 16.71 -20.77
C LEU A 69 2.10 16.60 -22.29
#